data_AF-A0A7W7GEP9-F1
#
_entry.id   AF-A0A7W7GEP9-F1
#
_cell.length_a   1.000
_cell.length_b   1.000
_cell.length_c   1.000
_cell.angle_alpha   90.00
_cell.angle_beta   90.00
_cell.angle_gamma   90.00
#
_symmetry.space_group_name_H-M   'P 1'
#
loop_
_entity.id
_entity.type
_entity.pdbx_description
1 polymer ?
#
loop_
_entity_poly.entity_id
_entity_poly.type
_entity_poly.pdbx_seq_one_letter_code
_entity_poly.pdbx_strand_id
1 'polypeptide(L)'
;MRIPSAEEIRSLHERHAPSPAAFEAVFTHGLIVAEIAARVAGDAGLDVDAELVRAGALLHDIGVYRLYGPDGRPDYAQYVRHGILGHELLREEGLPEAVRRFCSRHTGVGITREDVRAQGLPLPPGDYVAETPEERLVMYADKFHSKSDPPTFVSALTYAARVRRFGEDKTLAFKAMCEDFGVPDLTPLAAAYGHAVV
;
A
#
# COMPACT_ATOMS: atom_id res chain seq x y z
N MET A 1 -7.38 -20.73 5.06
CA MET A 1 -8.14 -19.49 4.77
C MET A 1 -8.33 -19.39 3.27
N ARG A 2 -9.43 -18.84 2.76
CA ARG A 2 -9.61 -18.60 1.31
C ARG A 2 -9.03 -17.24 0.94
N ILE A 3 -8.06 -17.22 0.02
CA ILE A 3 -7.53 -16.01 -0.59
C ILE A 3 -8.28 -15.79 -1.91
N PRO A 4 -8.77 -14.57 -2.20
CA PRO A 4 -9.48 -14.31 -3.45
C PRO A 4 -8.53 -14.43 -4.66
N SER A 5 -9.06 -14.91 -5.79
CA SER A 5 -8.32 -14.97 -7.04
C SER A 5 -8.06 -13.56 -7.61
N ALA A 6 -7.12 -13.43 -8.54
CA ALA A 6 -6.87 -12.15 -9.22
C ALA A 6 -8.11 -11.60 -9.94
N GLU A 7 -8.94 -12.48 -10.52
CA GLU A 7 -10.19 -12.11 -11.17
C GLU A 7 -11.26 -11.65 -10.17
N GLU A 8 -11.36 -12.30 -9.01
CA GLU A 8 -12.26 -11.89 -7.93
C GLU A 8 -11.86 -10.54 -7.35
N ILE A 9 -10.56 -10.29 -7.17
CA ILE A 9 -10.03 -9.00 -6.74
C ILE A 9 -10.31 -7.93 -7.79
N ARG A 10 -10.03 -8.18 -9.07
CA ARG A 10 -10.34 -7.23 -10.15
C ARG A 10 -11.82 -6.86 -10.17
N SER A 11 -12.70 -7.87 -10.14
CA SER A 11 -14.15 -7.68 -10.11
C SER A 11 -14.58 -6.86 -8.90
N LEU A 12 -13.90 -7.01 -7.76
CA LEU A 12 -14.15 -6.20 -6.58
C LEU A 12 -13.76 -4.74 -6.81
N HIS A 13 -12.60 -4.45 -7.39
CA HIS A 13 -12.23 -3.09 -7.74
C HIS A 13 -13.21 -2.46 -8.74
N GLU A 14 -13.66 -3.20 -9.76
CA GLU A 14 -14.63 -2.72 -10.76
C GLU A 14 -16.00 -2.37 -10.14
N ARG A 15 -16.44 -3.11 -9.11
CA ARG A 15 -17.70 -2.81 -8.39
C ARG A 15 -17.62 -1.54 -7.53
N HIS A 16 -16.47 -1.27 -6.93
CA HIS A 16 -16.31 -0.20 -5.93
C HIS A 16 -15.67 1.08 -6.46
N ALA A 17 -14.96 1.01 -7.59
CA ALA A 17 -14.33 2.18 -8.16
C ALA A 17 -15.38 3.22 -8.58
N PRO A 18 -15.23 4.49 -8.16
CA PRO A 18 -16.19 5.55 -8.49
C PRO A 18 -16.10 6.00 -9.95
N SER A 19 -15.02 5.65 -10.64
CA SER A 19 -14.83 5.92 -12.06
C SER A 19 -13.79 4.96 -12.67
N PRO A 20 -13.76 4.80 -14.01
CA PRO A 20 -12.69 4.06 -14.67
C PRO A 20 -11.30 4.61 -14.37
N ALA A 21 -11.15 5.94 -14.28
CA ALA A 21 -9.85 6.55 -13.96
C ALA A 21 -9.37 6.20 -12.54
N ALA A 22 -10.29 6.17 -11.57
CA ALA A 22 -9.97 5.74 -10.20
C ALA A 22 -9.59 4.26 -10.16
N PHE A 23 -10.32 3.41 -10.90
CA PHE A 23 -10.00 1.99 -11.06
C PHE A 23 -8.58 1.81 -11.61
N GLU A 24 -8.27 2.42 -12.76
CA GLU A 24 -6.97 2.30 -13.41
C GLU A 24 -5.84 2.78 -12.49
N ALA A 25 -6.00 3.92 -11.81
CA ALA A 25 -4.97 4.46 -10.92
C ALA A 25 -4.68 3.55 -9.72
N VAL A 26 -5.72 3.04 -9.05
CA VAL A 26 -5.56 2.20 -7.84
C VAL A 26 -5.13 0.78 -8.21
N PHE A 27 -5.79 0.16 -9.18
CA PHE A 27 -5.52 -1.23 -9.54
C PHE A 27 -4.17 -1.40 -10.24
N THR A 28 -3.77 -0.48 -11.14
CA THR A 28 -2.43 -0.51 -11.75
C THR A 28 -1.33 -0.34 -10.71
N HIS A 29 -1.54 0.54 -9.73
CA HIS A 29 -0.60 0.66 -8.62
C HIS A 29 -0.50 -0.64 -7.82
N GLY A 30 -1.63 -1.29 -7.50
CA GLY A 30 -1.62 -2.59 -6.83
C GLY A 30 -0.86 -3.68 -7.62
N LEU A 31 -0.99 -3.70 -8.95
CA LEU A 31 -0.23 -4.61 -9.83
C LEU A 31 1.27 -4.35 -9.74
N ILE A 32 1.68 -3.09 -9.83
CA ILE A 32 3.10 -2.69 -9.70
C ILE A 32 3.66 -3.08 -8.33
N VAL A 33 2.91 -2.83 -7.26
CA VAL A 33 3.32 -3.20 -5.89
C VAL A 33 3.44 -4.72 -5.75
N ALA A 34 2.55 -5.51 -6.35
CA ALA A 34 2.64 -6.96 -6.35
C ALA A 34 3.91 -7.45 -7.06
N GLU A 35 4.28 -6.83 -8.19
CA GLU A 35 5.52 -7.16 -8.90
C GLU A 35 6.78 -6.78 -8.12
N ILE A 36 6.80 -5.61 -7.47
CA ILE A 36 7.90 -5.19 -6.60
C ILE A 36 8.03 -6.16 -5.42
N ALA A 37 6.92 -6.50 -4.76
CA ALA A 37 6.92 -7.41 -3.62
C ALA A 37 7.43 -8.81 -4.00
N ALA A 38 7.04 -9.33 -5.17
CA ALA A 38 7.50 -10.62 -5.66
C ALA A 38 9.02 -10.63 -5.94
N ARG A 39 9.56 -9.55 -6.53
CA ARG A 39 11.02 -9.40 -6.75
C ARG A 39 11.77 -9.34 -5.43
N VAL A 40 11.33 -8.49 -4.51
CA VAL A 40 11.93 -8.34 -3.18
C VAL A 40 11.93 -9.67 -2.42
N ALA A 41 10.82 -10.42 -2.45
CA ALA A 41 10.73 -11.72 -1.79
C ALA A 41 11.72 -12.73 -2.38
N GLY A 42 11.86 -12.77 -3.72
CA GLY A 42 12.81 -13.63 -4.41
C GLY A 42 14.27 -13.29 -4.11
N ASP A 43 14.62 -12.00 -4.19
CA ASP A 43 15.98 -11.51 -4.00
C ASP A 43 16.46 -11.68 -2.54
N ALA A 44 15.57 -11.46 -1.57
CA ALA A 44 15.86 -11.63 -0.14
C ALA A 44 15.63 -13.06 0.38
N GLY A 45 15.14 -13.98 -0.47
CA GLY A 45 14.88 -15.38 -0.08
C GLY A 45 13.84 -15.52 1.04
N LEU A 46 12.79 -14.70 1.03
CA LEU A 46 11.78 -14.68 2.07
C LEU A 46 10.84 -15.89 1.98
N ASP A 47 10.57 -16.52 3.12
CA ASP A 47 9.52 -17.55 3.26
C ASP A 47 8.18 -16.87 3.57
N VAL A 48 7.45 -16.50 2.52
CA VAL A 48 6.16 -15.79 2.60
C VAL A 48 5.11 -16.48 1.72
N ASP A 49 3.83 -16.38 2.11
CA ASP A 49 2.73 -16.81 1.25
C ASP A 49 2.56 -15.86 0.06
N ALA A 50 3.07 -16.27 -1.11
CA ALA A 50 3.05 -15.47 -2.33
C ALA A 50 1.62 -15.12 -2.81
N GLU A 51 0.63 -15.97 -2.55
CA GLU A 51 -0.76 -15.68 -2.92
C GLU A 51 -1.35 -14.62 -2.01
N LEU A 52 -1.03 -14.67 -0.72
CA LEU A 52 -1.45 -13.68 0.26
C LEU A 52 -0.79 -12.32 0.01
N VAL A 53 0.52 -12.30 -0.30
CA VAL A 53 1.25 -11.08 -0.69
C VAL A 53 0.62 -10.45 -1.93
N ARG A 54 0.34 -11.25 -2.97
CA ARG A 54 -0.34 -10.76 -4.19
C ARG A 54 -1.70 -10.16 -3.86
N ALA A 55 -2.52 -10.87 -3.08
CA ALA A 55 -3.85 -10.37 -2.73
C ALA A 55 -3.77 -9.09 -1.89
N GLY A 56 -2.86 -9.04 -0.92
CA GLY A 56 -2.59 -7.86 -0.09
C GLY A 56 -2.15 -6.66 -0.93
N ALA A 57 -1.19 -6.84 -1.84
CA ALA A 57 -0.72 -5.79 -2.72
C ALA A 57 -1.81 -5.24 -3.65
N LEU A 58 -2.68 -6.10 -4.18
CA LEU A 58 -3.78 -5.64 -5.04
C LEU A 58 -4.85 -4.88 -4.26
N LEU A 59 -5.11 -5.27 -3.00
CA LEU A 59 -6.23 -4.75 -2.22
C LEU A 59 -5.87 -3.62 -1.24
N HIS A 60 -4.60 -3.42 -0.89
CA HIS A 60 -4.21 -2.53 0.21
C HIS A 60 -4.80 -1.12 0.10
N ASP A 61 -4.95 -0.61 -1.12
CA ASP A 61 -5.41 0.73 -1.42
C ASP A 61 -6.88 0.84 -1.83
N ILE A 62 -7.66 -0.25 -1.79
CA ILE A 62 -9.06 -0.24 -2.27
C ILE A 62 -9.94 0.77 -1.52
N GLY A 63 -9.58 1.10 -0.28
CA GLY A 63 -10.28 2.12 0.52
C GLY A 63 -10.17 3.54 -0.03
N VAL A 64 -9.26 3.82 -0.97
CA VAL A 64 -9.15 5.12 -1.64
C VAL A 64 -10.46 5.47 -2.35
N TYR A 65 -11.21 4.48 -2.86
CA TYR A 65 -12.50 4.69 -3.50
C TYR A 65 -13.54 5.35 -2.59
N ARG A 66 -13.49 5.09 -1.27
CA ARG A 66 -14.39 5.71 -0.27
C ARG A 66 -14.05 7.16 0.05
N LEU A 67 -12.93 7.69 -0.48
CA LEU A 67 -12.53 9.08 -0.30
C LEU A 67 -12.98 9.98 -1.44
N TYR A 68 -13.54 9.44 -2.53
CA TYR A 68 -13.99 10.25 -3.65
C TYR A 68 -15.26 11.02 -3.30
N GLY A 69 -15.20 12.34 -3.48
CA GLY A 69 -16.34 13.23 -3.35
C GLY A 69 -17.04 13.53 -4.69
N PRO A 70 -18.05 14.41 -4.67
CA PRO A 70 -18.77 14.85 -5.87
C PRO A 70 -17.89 15.54 -6.92
N ASP A 71 -16.72 16.06 -6.54
CA ASP A 71 -15.76 16.71 -7.43
C ASP A 71 -14.88 15.71 -8.20
N GLY A 72 -15.07 14.42 -7.99
CA GLY A 72 -14.34 13.35 -8.66
C GLY A 72 -12.89 13.22 -8.20
N ARG A 73 -12.53 13.78 -7.04
CA ARG A 73 -11.18 13.69 -6.46
C ARG A 73 -11.23 13.03 -5.07
N PRO A 74 -10.18 12.32 -4.65
CA PRO A 74 -10.05 11.87 -3.27
C PRO A 74 -9.93 13.06 -2.32
N ASP A 75 -10.56 12.96 -1.15
CA ASP A 75 -10.29 13.85 -0.02
C ASP A 75 -8.85 13.62 0.49
N TYR A 76 -7.93 14.44 0.00
CA TYR A 76 -6.52 14.36 0.38
C TYR A 76 -6.26 14.74 1.85
N ALA A 77 -7.13 15.53 2.48
CA ALA A 77 -6.99 15.87 3.90
C ALA A 77 -7.33 14.67 4.79
N GLN A 78 -8.25 13.81 4.32
CA GLN A 78 -8.64 12.57 4.97
C GLN A 78 -7.88 11.35 4.42
N TYR A 79 -6.86 11.55 3.57
CA TYR A 79 -6.28 10.46 2.76
C TYR A 79 -5.83 9.27 3.61
N VAL A 80 -5.20 9.51 4.77
CA VAL A 80 -4.73 8.46 5.68
C VAL A 80 -5.82 7.45 6.09
N ARG A 81 -7.10 7.84 6.02
CA ARG A 81 -8.24 6.97 6.34
C ARG A 81 -8.49 5.88 5.31
N HIS A 82 -7.93 5.95 4.11
CA HIS A 82 -8.11 4.90 3.10
C HIS A 82 -7.76 3.51 3.65
N GLY A 83 -6.78 3.39 4.55
CA GLY A 83 -6.43 2.11 5.16
C GLY A 83 -7.56 1.51 6.00
N ILE A 84 -8.18 2.30 6.89
CA ILE A 84 -9.32 1.82 7.70
C ILE A 84 -10.59 1.64 6.85
N LEU A 85 -10.81 2.52 5.88
CA LEU A 85 -11.96 2.44 4.96
C LEU A 85 -11.89 1.20 4.06
N GLY A 86 -10.69 0.84 3.59
CA GLY A 86 -10.45 -0.37 2.81
C GLY A 86 -10.63 -1.61 3.67
N HIS A 87 -10.13 -1.59 4.91
CA HIS A 87 -10.35 -2.67 5.85
C HIS A 87 -11.85 -2.93 6.07
N GLU A 88 -12.64 -1.87 6.31
CA GLU A 88 -14.10 -1.96 6.47
C GLU A 88 -14.81 -2.43 5.21
N LEU A 89 -14.41 -1.93 4.03
CA LEU A 89 -14.97 -2.35 2.75
C LEU A 89 -14.80 -3.85 2.55
N LEU A 90 -13.59 -4.37 2.75
CA LEU A 90 -13.32 -5.79 2.58
C LEU A 90 -14.03 -6.66 3.63
N ARG A 91 -14.29 -6.13 4.84
CA ARG A 91 -15.16 -6.78 5.82
C ARG A 91 -16.60 -6.90 5.33
N GLU A 92 -17.15 -5.85 4.73
CA GLU A 92 -18.51 -5.85 4.17
C GLU A 92 -18.65 -6.83 2.99
N GLU A 93 -17.59 -7.03 2.22
CA GLU A 93 -17.50 -8.03 1.15
C GLU A 93 -17.24 -9.46 1.67
N GLY A 94 -17.11 -9.65 2.99
CA GLY A 94 -16.95 -10.97 3.62
C GLY A 94 -15.54 -11.56 3.53
N LEU A 95 -14.52 -10.74 3.25
CA LEU A 95 -13.14 -11.21 3.15
C LEU A 95 -12.52 -11.45 4.54
N PRO A 96 -11.59 -12.41 4.65
CA PRO A 96 -10.97 -12.76 5.91
C PRO A 96 -10.06 -11.64 6.45
N GLU A 97 -9.90 -11.62 7.77
CA GLU A 97 -9.08 -10.63 8.48
C GLU A 97 -7.65 -10.51 7.93
N ALA A 98 -7.01 -11.63 7.61
CA ALA A 98 -5.63 -11.61 7.12
C ALA A 98 -5.47 -10.92 5.76
N VAL A 99 -6.52 -10.81 4.95
CA VAL A 99 -6.52 -10.03 3.70
C VAL A 99 -6.86 -8.56 3.99
N ARG A 100 -7.84 -8.32 4.86
CA ARG A 100 -8.28 -6.96 5.24
C ARG A 100 -7.19 -6.11 5.87
N ARG A 101 -6.34 -6.74 6.69
CA ARG A 101 -5.32 -6.05 7.48
C ARG A 101 -4.30 -5.32 6.62
N PHE A 102 -3.98 -5.81 5.42
CA PHE A 102 -3.14 -5.10 4.45
C PHE A 102 -3.60 -3.65 4.22
N CYS A 103 -4.91 -3.40 4.13
CA CYS A 103 -5.42 -2.04 4.00
C CYS A 103 -5.05 -1.18 5.21
N SER A 104 -5.34 -1.65 6.41
CA SER A 104 -5.09 -0.86 7.62
C SER A 104 -3.62 -0.77 8.03
N ARG A 105 -2.73 -1.64 7.53
CA ARG A 105 -1.35 -1.82 8.03
C ARG A 105 -0.24 -1.42 7.06
N HIS A 106 -0.57 -0.95 5.86
CA HIS A 106 0.44 -0.59 4.85
C HIS A 106 0.87 0.89 4.88
N THR A 107 0.14 1.80 5.55
CA THR A 107 0.42 3.24 5.42
C THR A 107 1.72 3.64 6.12
N GLY A 108 2.59 4.37 5.42
CA GLY A 108 3.91 4.73 5.93
C GLY A 108 4.75 3.50 6.28
N VAL A 109 5.56 3.58 7.32
CA VAL A 109 6.26 2.42 7.91
C VAL A 109 5.52 1.90 9.15
N GLY A 110 4.19 2.00 9.12
CA GLY A 110 3.31 1.77 10.26
C GLY A 110 2.97 3.06 11.02
N ILE A 111 1.71 3.17 11.43
CA ILE A 111 1.18 4.29 12.22
C ILE A 111 0.86 3.76 13.61
N THR A 112 1.52 4.28 14.64
CA THR A 112 1.26 3.91 16.03
C THR A 112 0.13 4.74 16.63
N ARG A 113 -0.42 4.29 17.75
CA ARG A 113 -1.37 5.05 18.56
C ARG A 113 -0.82 6.42 18.96
N GLU A 114 0.48 6.49 19.22
CA GLU A 114 1.15 7.75 19.57
C GLU A 114 1.23 8.68 18.35
N ASP A 115 1.53 8.16 17.16
CA ASP A 115 1.49 8.95 15.92
C ASP A 115 0.10 9.55 15.69
N VAL A 116 -0.97 8.76 15.87
CA VAL A 116 -2.35 9.22 15.74
C VAL A 116 -2.63 10.41 16.66
N ARG A 117 -2.21 10.32 17.93
CA ARG A 117 -2.42 11.37 18.93
C ARG A 117 -1.56 12.60 18.69
N ALA A 118 -0.26 12.40 18.52
CA ALA A 118 0.73 13.47 18.42
C ALA A 118 0.56 14.30 17.15
N GLN A 119 0.14 13.66 16.04
CA GLN A 119 -0.06 14.33 14.76
C GLN A 119 -1.53 14.73 14.52
N GLY A 120 -2.44 14.39 15.43
CA GLY A 120 -3.87 14.67 15.28
C GLY A 120 -4.49 14.01 14.05
N LEU A 121 -4.06 12.78 13.73
CA LEU A 121 -4.53 12.07 12.53
C LEU A 121 -6.04 11.79 12.66
N PRO A 122 -6.81 11.87 11.56
CA PRO A 122 -8.24 11.57 11.55
C PRO A 122 -8.51 10.05 11.58
N LEU A 123 -7.83 9.34 12.47
CA LEU A 123 -7.94 7.90 12.70
C LEU A 123 -8.42 7.63 14.13
N PRO A 124 -9.19 6.56 14.36
CA PRO A 124 -9.41 6.07 15.72
C PRO A 124 -8.05 5.82 16.43
N PRO A 125 -7.91 6.10 17.73
CA PRO A 125 -6.67 5.81 18.44
C PRO A 125 -6.36 4.31 18.44
N GLY A 126 -5.29 3.90 17.76
CA GLY A 126 -4.88 2.51 17.63
C GLY A 126 -3.52 2.35 16.95
N ASP A 127 -2.96 1.15 17.05
CA ASP A 127 -1.74 0.77 16.33
C ASP A 127 -2.12 0.12 15.00
N TYR A 128 -1.59 0.67 13.93
CA TYR A 128 -1.79 0.33 12.53
C TYR A 128 -0.44 -0.04 11.90
N VAL A 129 0.23 -1.01 12.53
CA VAL A 129 1.56 -1.51 12.15
C VAL A 129 1.46 -2.90 11.51
N ALA A 130 2.31 -3.21 10.56
CA ALA A 130 2.44 -4.57 10.02
C ALA A 130 2.95 -5.53 11.11
N GLU A 131 2.32 -6.70 11.25
CA GLU A 131 2.63 -7.71 12.25
C GLU A 131 3.09 -9.03 11.62
N THR A 132 2.74 -9.31 10.36
CA THR A 132 3.22 -10.50 9.62
C THR A 132 4.31 -10.16 8.60
N PRO A 133 5.16 -11.13 8.19
CA PRO A 133 6.12 -10.94 7.12
C PRO A 133 5.48 -10.45 5.81
N GLU A 134 4.32 -10.98 5.43
CA GLU A 134 3.58 -10.58 4.22
C GLU A 134 3.11 -9.13 4.32
N GLU A 135 2.52 -8.73 5.45
CA GLU A 135 2.10 -7.34 5.70
C GLU A 135 3.29 -6.38 5.60
N ARG A 136 4.43 -6.77 6.19
CA ARG A 136 5.65 -5.96 6.19
C ARG A 136 6.25 -5.82 4.79
N LEU A 137 6.21 -6.89 4.00
CA LEU A 137 6.68 -6.90 2.61
C LEU A 137 5.81 -6.02 1.72
N VAL A 138 4.47 -6.14 1.79
CA VAL A 138 3.57 -5.28 0.98
C VAL A 138 3.70 -3.82 1.39
N MET A 139 3.76 -3.53 2.69
CA MET A 139 4.04 -2.18 3.20
C MET A 139 5.35 -1.62 2.65
N TYR A 140 6.41 -2.44 2.57
CA TYR A 140 7.69 -2.05 2.00
C TYR A 140 7.60 -1.76 0.50
N ALA A 141 7.06 -2.71 -0.27
CA ALA A 141 6.97 -2.63 -1.72
C ALA A 141 6.15 -1.43 -2.19
N ASP A 142 5.07 -1.09 -1.48
CA ASP A 142 4.26 0.10 -1.72
C ASP A 142 5.09 1.40 -1.74
N LYS A 143 6.22 1.45 -1.03
CA LYS A 143 7.00 2.70 -0.89
C LYS A 143 7.77 3.09 -2.13
N PHE A 144 7.85 2.17 -3.08
CA PHE A 144 8.58 2.33 -4.32
C PHE A 144 7.69 2.69 -5.51
N HIS A 145 6.39 2.94 -5.31
CA HIS A 145 5.51 3.43 -6.36
C HIS A 145 4.44 4.40 -5.84
N SER A 146 4.08 5.40 -6.64
CA SER A 146 3.05 6.39 -6.32
C SER A 146 2.08 6.52 -7.49
N LYS A 147 0.80 6.33 -7.20
CA LYS A 147 -0.33 6.60 -8.13
C LYS A 147 -0.72 8.08 -8.22
N SER A 148 0.24 8.98 -8.00
CA SER A 148 0.07 10.40 -8.29
C SER A 148 -0.21 10.63 -9.78
N ASP A 149 -0.57 11.85 -10.15
CA ASP A 149 -0.69 12.24 -11.56
C ASP A 149 0.42 13.25 -11.91
N PRO A 150 1.44 12.88 -12.72
CA PRO A 150 1.67 11.55 -13.30
C PRO A 150 2.15 10.51 -12.26
N PRO A 151 1.99 9.20 -12.55
CA PRO A 151 2.47 8.12 -11.68
C PRO A 151 4.00 8.01 -11.75
N THR A 152 4.61 7.61 -10.63
CA THR A 152 6.08 7.57 -10.49
C THR A 152 6.53 6.39 -9.66
N PHE A 153 7.66 5.79 -10.04
CA PHE A 153 8.44 4.95 -9.15
C PHE A 153 9.22 5.85 -8.18
N VAL A 154 9.38 5.42 -6.94
CA VAL A 154 9.98 6.22 -5.88
C VAL A 154 11.26 5.53 -5.42
N SER A 155 12.40 6.19 -5.56
CA SER A 155 13.66 5.66 -5.07
C SER A 155 13.69 5.58 -3.53
N ALA A 156 14.52 4.69 -2.98
CA ALA A 156 14.72 4.59 -1.53
C ALA A 156 15.15 5.94 -0.93
N LEU A 157 16.02 6.69 -1.62
CA LEU A 157 16.47 8.01 -1.19
C LEU A 157 15.30 9.00 -1.09
N THR A 158 14.46 9.04 -2.13
CA THR A 158 13.31 9.94 -2.19
C THR A 158 12.25 9.56 -1.15
N TYR A 159 11.98 8.27 -0.95
CA TYR A 159 11.06 7.85 0.11
C TYR A 159 11.60 8.17 1.51
N ALA A 160 12.89 7.93 1.78
CA ALA A 160 13.52 8.27 3.06
C ALA A 160 13.43 9.79 3.35
N ALA A 161 13.59 10.63 2.34
CA ALA A 161 13.40 12.08 2.48
C ALA A 161 11.93 12.45 2.78
N ARG A 162 10.97 11.79 2.13
CA ARG A 162 9.53 12.01 2.34
C ARG A 162 9.08 11.59 3.73
N VAL A 163 9.51 10.41 4.20
CA VAL A 163 9.03 9.85 5.47
C VAL A 163 9.57 10.62 6.68
N ARG A 164 10.72 11.31 6.54
CA ARG A 164 11.33 12.15 7.59
C ARG A 164 10.37 13.19 8.18
N ARG A 165 9.43 13.71 7.39
CA ARG A 165 8.44 14.70 7.86
C ARG A 165 7.53 14.17 8.98
N PHE A 166 7.48 12.85 9.16
CA PHE A 166 6.67 12.17 10.17
C PHE A 166 7.49 11.72 11.39
N GLY A 167 8.81 12.01 11.42
CA GLY A 167 9.70 11.64 12.52
C GLY A 167 11.00 10.98 12.04
N GLU A 168 12.07 11.16 12.83
CA GLU A 168 13.35 10.50 12.56
C GLU A 168 13.26 8.98 12.78
N ASP A 169 12.44 8.53 13.74
CA ASP A 169 12.10 7.13 13.98
C ASP A 169 11.54 6.46 12.71
N LYS A 170 10.69 7.15 11.94
CA LYS A 170 10.15 6.63 10.67
C LYS A 170 11.22 6.46 9.61
N THR A 171 12.19 7.36 9.57
CA THR A 171 13.33 7.25 8.66
C THR A 171 14.22 6.07 9.04
N LEU A 172 14.47 5.86 10.34
CA LEU A 172 15.24 4.73 10.85
C LEU A 172 14.52 3.39 10.57
N ALA A 173 13.21 3.33 10.80
CA ALA A 173 12.40 2.16 10.49
C ALA A 173 12.46 1.82 8.99
N PHE A 174 12.33 2.81 8.09
CA PHE A 174 12.47 2.57 6.66
C PHE A 174 13.87 2.06 6.28
N LYS A 175 14.93 2.63 6.87
CA LYS A 175 16.31 2.17 6.63
C LYS A 175 16.51 0.72 7.06
N ALA A 176 16.01 0.36 8.24
CA ALA A 176 16.05 -1.03 8.71
C ALA A 176 15.31 -1.97 7.73
N MET A 177 14.17 -1.56 7.18
CA MET A 177 13.49 -2.33 6.14
C MET A 177 14.33 -2.48 4.87
N CYS A 178 15.06 -1.44 4.44
CA CYS A 178 15.99 -1.54 3.32
C CYS A 178 17.17 -2.50 3.61
N GLU A 179 17.64 -2.56 4.85
CA GLU A 179 18.69 -3.50 5.27
C GLU A 179 18.16 -4.95 5.28
N ASP A 180 16.93 -5.15 5.75
CA ASP A 180 16.29 -6.47 5.83
C ASP A 180 15.89 -7.02 4.45
N PHE A 181 15.36 -6.16 3.57
CA PHE A 181 14.76 -6.58 2.29
C PHE A 181 15.62 -6.27 1.06
N GLY A 182 16.67 -5.45 1.21
CA GLY A 182 17.40 -4.89 0.07
C GLY A 182 16.61 -3.81 -0.66
N VAL A 183 17.29 -3.01 -1.48
CA VAL A 183 16.67 -1.96 -2.29
C VAL A 183 16.39 -2.53 -3.69
N PRO A 184 15.11 -2.59 -4.13
CA PRO A 184 14.76 -3.17 -5.43
C PRO A 184 15.26 -2.30 -6.60
N ASP A 185 15.73 -2.94 -7.66
CA ASP A 185 15.98 -2.26 -8.94
C ASP A 185 14.65 -1.96 -9.65
N LEU A 186 14.28 -0.68 -9.68
CA LEU A 186 13.03 -0.22 -10.28
C LEU A 186 13.13 -0.03 -11.80
N THR A 187 14.34 -0.04 -12.37
CA THR A 187 14.58 0.29 -13.79
C THR A 187 13.75 -0.54 -14.76
N PRO A 188 13.65 -1.88 -14.61
CA PRO A 188 12.87 -2.71 -15.52
C PRO A 188 11.37 -2.39 -15.48
N LEU A 189 10.83 -2.12 -14.29
CA LEU A 189 9.42 -1.79 -14.10
C LEU A 189 9.11 -0.38 -14.59
N ALA A 190 9.97 0.60 -14.28
CA ALA A 190 9.86 1.96 -14.78
C ALA A 190 9.80 2.01 -16.32
N ALA A 191 10.65 1.22 -16.98
CA ALA A 191 10.63 1.08 -18.44
C ALA A 191 9.34 0.41 -18.96
N ALA A 192 8.88 -0.67 -18.30
CA ALA A 192 7.69 -1.41 -18.72
C ALA A 192 6.40 -0.59 -18.59
N TYR A 193 6.26 0.19 -17.53
CA TYR A 193 5.09 1.04 -17.28
C TYR A 193 5.22 2.45 -17.87
N GLY A 194 6.42 2.86 -18.30
CA GLY A 194 6.67 4.22 -18.79
C GLY A 194 6.58 5.30 -17.71
N HIS A 195 6.78 4.93 -16.44
CA HIS A 195 6.74 5.86 -15.31
C HIS A 195 8.17 6.30 -14.95
N ALA A 196 8.35 7.57 -14.58
CA ALA A 196 9.65 8.08 -14.13
C ALA A 196 10.02 7.51 -12.76
N VAL A 197 11.33 7.37 -12.50
CA VAL A 197 11.87 7.12 -11.15
C VAL A 197 12.24 8.47 -10.53
N VAL A 198 11.70 8.76 -9.35
CA VAL A 198 11.92 10.03 -8.62
C VAL A 198 12.56 9.86 -7.26
#